data_AF-A0A496BIT2-F1
#
_entry.id   AF-A0A496BIT2-F1
#
_cell.length_a   1.000
_cell.length_b   1.000
_cell.length_c   1.000
_cell.angle_alpha   90.00
_cell.angle_beta   90.00
_cell.angle_gamma   90.00
#
_symmetry.space_group_name_H-M   'P 1'
#
loop_
_entity.id
_entity.type
_entity.pdbx_description
1 polymer ?
#
loop_
_entity_poly.entity_id
_entity_poly.type
_entity_poly.pdbx_seq_one_letter_code
_entity_poly.pdbx_strand_id
1 'polypeptide(L)'
;MNMETIVKQTTSFRDDLLKDLKDTEFAMYYLEAALAEHREDGNTEALWNALRDVAEAQGGIGKLAERTKINPQHLNDILTSQQNPRLDNLQNILSGLGFRLCLEFAES
;
A
#
# COMPACT_ATOMS: atom_id res chain seq x y z
N MET A 1 23.83 -8.50 18.63
CA MET A 1 23.49 -7.85 17.34
C MET A 1 23.38 -6.36 17.61
N ASN A 2 24.09 -5.53 16.85
CA ASN A 2 24.31 -4.12 17.20
C ASN A 2 23.27 -3.23 16.51
N MET A 3 22.81 -2.18 17.20
CA MET A 3 21.72 -1.31 16.74
C MET A 3 22.03 -0.61 15.41
N GLU A 4 23.29 -0.25 15.18
CA GLU A 4 23.77 0.36 13.94
C GLU A 4 23.66 -0.61 12.74
N THR A 5 23.88 -1.90 12.96
CA THR A 5 23.76 -2.92 11.91
C THR A 5 22.30 -3.14 11.54
N ILE A 6 21.41 -3.18 12.54
CA ILE A 6 19.96 -3.35 12.33
C ILE A 6 19.40 -2.18 11.53
N VAL A 7 19.70 -0.93 11.93
CA VAL A 7 19.22 0.29 11.24
C VAL A 7 19.73 0.36 9.80
N LYS A 8 20.99 0.00 9.57
CA LYS A 8 21.57 0.01 8.22
C LYS A 8 20.93 -1.04 7.31
N GLN A 9 20.62 -2.22 7.84
CA GLN A 9 19.96 -3.29 7.08
C GLN A 9 18.49 -2.97 6.78
N THR A 10 17.73 -2.43 7.74
CA THR A 10 16.34 -2.03 7.49
C THR A 10 16.21 -0.85 6.54
N THR A 11 17.14 0.11 6.58
CA THR A 11 17.15 1.22 5.62
C THR A 11 17.43 0.72 4.21
N SER A 12 18.44 -0.15 4.03
CA SER A 12 18.74 -0.78 2.74
C SER A 12 17.56 -1.58 2.19
N PHE A 13 16.91 -2.37 3.04
CA PHE A 13 15.75 -3.17 2.65
C PHE A 13 14.58 -2.29 2.19
N ARG A 14 14.29 -1.20 2.91
CA ARG A 14 13.22 -0.27 2.54
C ARG A 14 13.51 0.44 1.22
N ASP A 15 14.74 0.90 1.01
CA ASP A 15 15.12 1.58 -0.23
C ASP A 15 15.02 0.66 -1.45
N ASP A 16 15.46 -0.60 -1.30
CA ASP A 16 15.34 -1.62 -2.35
C ASP A 16 13.86 -1.94 -2.64
N LEU A 17 13.04 -2.11 -1.60
CA LEU A 17 11.60 -2.31 -1.76
C LEU A 17 10.94 -1.15 -2.53
N LEU A 18 11.20 0.10 -2.14
CA LEU A 18 10.63 1.27 -2.83
C LEU A 18 11.11 1.41 -4.28
N LYS A 19 12.28 0.86 -4.61
CA LYS A 19 12.78 0.80 -5.98
C LYS A 19 11.99 -0.23 -6.79
N ASP A 20 11.74 -1.41 -6.23
CA ASP A 20 11.00 -2.48 -6.90
C ASP A 20 9.51 -2.11 -7.07
N LEU A 21 8.90 -1.44 -6.09
CA LEU A 21 7.49 -0.99 -6.13
C LEU A 21 7.20 0.12 -7.17
N LYS A 22 8.23 0.64 -7.85
CA LYS A 22 8.04 1.48 -9.03
C LYS A 22 7.55 0.66 -10.23
N ASP A 23 7.89 -0.61 -10.28
CA ASP A 23 7.33 -1.55 -11.23
C ASP A 23 5.89 -1.88 -10.83
N THR A 24 4.96 -1.70 -11.78
CA THR A 24 3.53 -1.81 -11.50
C THR A 24 3.09 -3.27 -11.33
N GLU A 25 3.78 -4.22 -11.98
CA GLU A 25 3.51 -5.65 -11.84
C GLU A 25 3.98 -6.13 -10.46
N PHE A 26 5.18 -5.73 -10.02
CA PHE A 26 5.65 -6.03 -8.67
C PHE A 26 4.75 -5.42 -7.60
N ALA A 27 4.33 -4.17 -7.77
CA ALA A 27 3.38 -3.52 -6.86
C ALA A 27 2.03 -4.25 -6.77
N MET A 28 1.55 -4.84 -7.88
CA MET A 28 0.33 -5.66 -7.88
C MET A 28 0.49 -6.89 -6.98
N TYR A 29 1.54 -7.69 -7.18
CA TYR A 29 1.80 -8.87 -6.35
C TYR A 29 1.97 -8.52 -4.88
N TYR A 30 2.63 -7.41 -4.59
CA TYR A 30 2.80 -6.93 -3.22
C TYR A 30 1.47 -6.57 -2.54
N LEU A 31 0.56 -5.89 -3.24
CA LEU A 31 -0.79 -5.58 -2.74
C LEU A 31 -1.67 -6.84 -2.60
N GLU A 32 -1.56 -7.78 -3.53
CA GLU A 32 -2.28 -9.06 -3.46
C GLU A 32 -1.84 -9.91 -2.27
N ALA A 33 -0.53 -9.97 -1.98
CA ALA A 33 -0.01 -10.64 -0.80
C ALA A 33 -0.58 -10.04 0.49
N ALA A 34 -0.62 -8.70 0.60
CA ALA A 34 -1.18 -8.02 1.76
C ALA A 34 -2.70 -8.23 1.89
N LEU A 35 -3.43 -8.34 0.77
CA LEU A 35 -4.85 -8.72 0.77
C LEU A 35 -5.06 -10.18 1.20
N ALA A 36 -4.13 -11.08 0.85
CA ALA A 36 -4.18 -12.48 1.27
C ALA A 36 -4.00 -12.61 2.78
N GLU A 37 -3.00 -11.93 3.36
CA GLU A 37 -2.80 -11.89 4.82
C GLU A 37 -4.06 -11.40 5.55
N HIS A 38 -4.65 -10.31 5.07
CA HIS A 38 -5.90 -9.78 5.62
C HIS A 38 -7.05 -10.81 5.63
N ARG A 39 -7.14 -11.67 4.61
CA ARG A 39 -8.18 -12.71 4.55
C ARG A 39 -7.97 -13.81 5.58
N GLU A 40 -6.71 -14.08 5.95
CA GLU A 40 -6.36 -15.11 6.93
C GLU A 40 -6.59 -14.64 8.37
N ASP A 41 -6.18 -13.41 8.69
CA ASP A 41 -6.15 -12.92 10.07
C ASP A 41 -7.19 -11.81 10.39
N GLY A 42 -7.83 -11.24 9.37
CA GLY A 42 -8.77 -10.12 9.49
C GLY A 42 -8.10 -8.76 9.77
N ASN A 43 -6.78 -8.69 9.82
CA ASN A 43 -6.01 -7.48 10.11
C ASN A 43 -5.81 -6.64 8.84
N THR A 44 -6.03 -5.33 8.92
CA THR A 44 -5.90 -4.42 7.78
C THR A 44 -4.56 -3.70 7.73
N GLU A 45 -3.73 -3.83 8.76
CA GLU A 45 -2.46 -3.09 8.90
C GLU A 45 -1.50 -3.37 7.74
N ALA A 46 -1.30 -4.64 7.37
CA ALA A 46 -0.41 -5.03 6.28
C ALA A 46 -0.86 -4.41 4.94
N LEU A 47 -2.17 -4.48 4.64
CA LEU A 47 -2.74 -3.87 3.44
C LEU A 47 -2.52 -2.36 3.41
N TRP A 48 -2.71 -1.68 4.53
CA TRP A 48 -2.56 -0.23 4.61
C TRP A 48 -1.10 0.21 4.46
N ASN A 49 -0.18 -0.52 5.07
CA ASN A 49 1.25 -0.30 4.89
C ASN A 49 1.63 -0.52 3.42
N ALA A 50 1.12 -1.58 2.79
CA ALA A 50 1.40 -1.87 1.40
C ALA A 50 0.91 -0.76 0.45
N LEU A 51 -0.32 -0.25 0.65
CA LEU A 51 -0.86 0.88 -0.11
C LEU A 51 0.00 2.13 0.05
N ARG A 52 0.54 2.38 1.24
CA ARG A 52 1.42 3.50 1.52
C ARG A 52 2.77 3.35 0.82
N ASP A 53 3.40 2.18 0.90
CA ASP A 53 4.69 1.93 0.27
C ASP A 53 4.61 2.04 -1.25
N VAL A 54 3.53 1.52 -1.86
CA VAL A 54 3.28 1.68 -3.30
C VAL A 54 3.05 3.15 -3.66
N ALA A 55 2.25 3.88 -2.88
CA ALA A 55 2.04 5.30 -3.11
C ALA A 55 3.35 6.09 -3.04
N GLU A 56 4.20 5.80 -2.06
CA GLU A 56 5.53 6.42 -1.89
C GLU A 56 6.44 6.13 -3.09
N ALA A 57 6.56 4.86 -3.49
CA ALA A 57 7.37 4.44 -4.62
C ALA A 57 6.94 5.09 -5.95
N GLN A 58 5.63 5.27 -6.15
CA GLN A 58 5.06 5.78 -7.41
C GLN A 58 4.90 7.32 -7.48
N GLY A 59 5.58 8.04 -6.57
CA GLY A 59 5.67 9.50 -6.58
C GLY A 59 4.97 10.20 -5.42
N GLY A 60 4.62 9.45 -4.38
CA GLY A 60 4.13 9.95 -3.10
C GLY A 60 2.65 10.33 -3.06
N ILE A 61 2.24 10.72 -1.86
CA ILE A 61 0.86 11.16 -1.55
C ILE A 61 0.41 12.32 -2.43
N GLY A 62 1.32 13.22 -2.83
CA GLY A 62 1.01 14.33 -3.73
C GLY A 62 0.49 13.86 -5.08
N LYS A 63 1.23 12.97 -5.76
CA LYS A 63 0.79 12.43 -7.06
C LYS A 63 -0.47 11.58 -6.92
N LEU A 64 -0.59 10.80 -5.84
CA LEU A 64 -1.79 10.01 -5.60
C LEU A 64 -3.03 10.90 -5.38
N ALA A 65 -2.88 12.01 -4.65
CA ALA A 65 -3.93 12.99 -4.46
C ALA A 65 -4.37 13.64 -5.78
N GLU A 66 -3.44 13.98 -6.67
CA GLU A 66 -3.76 14.51 -8.00
C GLU A 66 -4.57 13.51 -8.84
N ARG A 67 -4.21 12.22 -8.80
CA ARG A 67 -4.90 11.16 -9.56
C ARG A 67 -6.29 10.86 -9.01
N THR A 68 -6.45 10.87 -7.68
CA THR A 68 -7.71 10.53 -7.01
C THR A 68 -8.63 11.74 -6.82
N LYS A 69 -8.13 12.96 -6.99
CA LYS A 69 -8.80 14.23 -6.65
C LYS A 69 -9.19 14.33 -5.16
N ILE A 70 -8.55 13.54 -4.30
CA ILE A 70 -8.71 13.61 -2.84
C ILE A 70 -7.68 14.60 -2.31
N ASN A 71 -8.05 15.39 -1.30
CA ASN A 71 -7.10 16.29 -0.64
C ASN A 71 -5.93 15.49 -0.01
N PRO A 72 -4.65 15.90 -0.18
CA PRO A 72 -3.49 15.18 0.35
C PRO A 72 -3.54 14.91 1.86
N GLN A 73 -4.05 15.85 2.66
CA GLN A 73 -4.20 15.67 4.10
C GLN A 73 -5.20 14.55 4.39
N HIS A 74 -6.37 14.60 3.76
CA HIS A 74 -7.39 13.57 3.92
C HIS A 74 -6.89 12.20 3.44
N LEU A 75 -6.13 12.15 2.34
CA LEU A 75 -5.52 10.92 1.84
C LEU A 75 -4.50 10.34 2.83
N ASN A 76 -3.66 11.19 3.41
CA ASN A 76 -2.73 10.78 4.46
C ASN A 76 -3.47 10.30 5.71
N ASP A 77 -4.54 10.96 6.12
CA ASP A 77 -5.37 10.56 7.25
C ASP A 77 -6.03 9.19 6.98
N ILE A 78 -6.51 8.92 5.75
CA ILE A 78 -7.05 7.61 5.37
C ILE A 78 -5.98 6.52 5.49
N LEU A 79 -4.77 6.77 4.97
CA LEU A 79 -3.67 5.81 4.96
C LEU A 79 -3.05 5.58 6.34
N THR A 80 -3.19 6.53 7.27
CA THR A 80 -2.56 6.46 8.60
C THR A 80 -3.52 6.09 9.72
N SER A 81 -4.79 6.47 9.61
CA SER A 81 -5.74 6.29 10.70
C SER A 81 -6.17 4.84 10.91
N GLN A 82 -5.87 3.93 9.97
CA GLN A 82 -6.34 2.52 9.97
C GLN A 82 -7.86 2.38 10.20
N GLN A 83 -8.62 3.49 10.16
CA GLN A 83 -10.05 3.48 10.41
C GLN A 83 -10.72 2.96 9.15
N ASN A 84 -11.24 1.73 9.28
CA ASN A 84 -11.98 0.96 8.28
C ASN A 84 -12.38 1.82 7.08
N PRO A 85 -11.61 1.78 5.98
CA PRO A 85 -11.92 2.63 4.85
C PRO A 85 -13.29 2.22 4.37
N ARG A 86 -14.16 3.20 4.14
CA ARG A 86 -15.31 2.93 3.29
C ARG A 86 -14.77 2.30 2.02
N LEU A 87 -15.45 1.29 1.50
CA LEU A 87 -15.07 0.60 0.27
C LEU A 87 -14.75 1.60 -0.87
N ASP A 88 -15.42 2.75 -0.88
CA ASP A 88 -15.17 3.88 -1.77
C ASP A 88 -13.74 4.44 -1.66
N ASN A 89 -13.21 4.62 -0.45
CA ASN A 89 -11.86 5.13 -0.22
C ASN A 89 -10.81 4.15 -0.74
N LEU A 90 -10.97 2.85 -0.43
CA LEU A 90 -10.07 1.82 -0.93
C LEU A 90 -10.07 1.75 -2.46
N GLN A 91 -11.25 1.75 -3.08
CA GLN A 91 -11.38 1.77 -4.54
C GLN A 91 -10.74 3.02 -5.16
N ASN A 92 -10.95 4.20 -4.57
CA ASN A 92 -10.34 5.43 -5.06
C ASN A 92 -8.81 5.38 -4.99
N ILE A 93 -8.25 4.91 -3.88
CA ILE A 93 -6.80 4.77 -3.70
C ILE A 93 -6.24 3.79 -4.74
N LEU A 94 -6.81 2.58 -4.84
CA LEU A 94 -6.40 1.59 -5.82
C LEU A 94 -6.46 2.15 -7.24
N SER A 95 -7.56 2.84 -7.59
CA SER A 95 -7.70 3.47 -8.91
C SER A 95 -6.63 4.53 -9.17
N GLY A 96 -6.25 5.32 -8.17
CA GLY A 96 -5.16 6.30 -8.27
C GLY A 96 -3.76 5.65 -8.41
N LEU A 97 -3.62 4.41 -7.96
CA LEU A 97 -2.43 3.59 -8.15
C LEU A 97 -2.47 2.77 -9.45
N GLY A 98 -3.57 2.83 -10.21
CA GLY A 98 -3.74 2.10 -11.47
C GLY A 98 -4.35 0.70 -11.32
N PHE A 99 -4.88 0.37 -10.14
CA PHE A 99 -5.46 -0.92 -9.81
C PHE A 99 -6.98 -0.84 -9.61
N ARG A 100 -7.64 -2.00 -9.59
CA ARG A 100 -9.07 -2.14 -9.28
C ARG A 100 -9.30 -3.46 -8.56
N LEU A 101 -10.30 -3.49 -7.68
CA LEU A 101 -10.75 -4.73 -7.05
C LEU A 101 -11.47 -5.60 -8.08
N CYS A 102 -11.23 -6.90 -7.99
CA CYS A 102 -11.89 -7.93 -8.78
C CYS A 102 -12.38 -9.04 -7.85
N LEU A 103 -13.47 -9.70 -8.24
CA LEU A 103 -13.95 -10.89 -7.55
C LEU A 103 -13.23 -12.11 -8.11
N GLU A 104 -12.83 -13.00 -7.21
CA GLU A 104 -12.31 -14.34 -7.52
C GLU A 104 -13.20 -15.40 -6.86
N PHE A 105 -13.14 -16.64 -7.34
CA PHE A 105 -13.81 -17.73 -6.65
C PHE A 105 -13.11 -17.98 -5.32
N ALA A 106 -13.88 -18.09 -4.24
CA ALA A 106 -13.34 -18.60 -2.99
C ALA A 106 -12.96 -20.07 -3.22
N GLU A 107 -11.68 -20.40 -3.10
CA GLU A 107 -11.25 -21.81 -3.12
C GLU A 107 -12.00 -22.55 -2.01
N SER A 108 -12.63 -23.68 -2.37
CA SER A 108 -13.45 -24.52 -1.50
C SER A 108 -12.65 -25.63 -0.84
#